data_AF-A0A6A4T5Y4-F1
#
_entry.id   AF-A0A6A4T5Y4-F1
#
_cell.length_a   1.000
_cell.length_b   1.000
_cell.length_c   1.000
_cell.angle_alpha   90.00
_cell.angle_beta   90.00
_cell.angle_gamma   90.00
#
_symmetry.space_group_name_H-M   'P 1'
#
loop_
_entity.id
_entity.type
_entity.pdbx_description
1 polymer ?
#
loop_
_entity_poly.entity_id
_entity_poly.type
_entity_poly.pdbx_seq_one_letter_code
_entity_poly.pdbx_strand_id
1 'polypeptide(L)'
;MASIKDKTFSQCWVNIVTVLVCLIMEHVLHEIHQSVTRVENQEVKRGREMCYTLSGRTIIITTCVEGVTVPGHVMADDPQRNFRSAYYEKVGFRGVEEKKSLEILLKDNPLDLEKLSTFSQRFPLPSVYRVHVWKVLLGILPPHGDSHALVGGYRKEQYQDVLEALEVMRYISSSTPSTHVYLRMFQLESQVLPRCSETTPPDEENEDFLSISRAMEEIVDDPIDCYWLIKCFVNQFHTKFGDSIPHLPKSLEHYLSQEEPRLLSHLKSSGALAQLPYGLWFRRCFAGCLPESSLQRVWDKVISGSCKILVFVALEILLSYNIMLMGISRPEGMVRFLCNIPQENTDAIVTKAIDLWHKYCGTLMHAA
;
A
#
# COMPACT_ATOMS: atom_id res chain seq x y z
N MET A 1 55.82 31.01 12.45
CA MET A 1 56.07 29.63 11.96
C MET A 1 55.25 28.55 12.69
N ALA A 2 54.16 28.91 13.39
CA ALA A 2 53.35 27.97 14.19
C ALA A 2 51.96 27.62 13.58
N SER A 3 51.58 28.19 12.44
CA SER A 3 50.21 28.06 11.88
C SER A 3 50.05 26.97 10.82
N ILE A 4 51.10 26.24 10.45
CA ILE A 4 51.07 25.25 9.36
C ILE A 4 50.99 23.79 9.88
N LYS A 5 51.26 23.55 11.17
CA LYS A 5 51.21 22.19 11.75
C LYS A 5 49.82 21.73 12.22
N ASP A 6 48.87 22.65 12.48
CA ASP A 6 47.53 22.28 12.94
C ASP A 6 46.59 21.81 11.82
N LYS A 7 46.75 22.33 10.60
CA LYS A 7 45.86 21.95 9.47
C LYS A 7 46.09 20.52 8.98
N THR A 8 47.33 20.05 8.99
CA THR A 8 47.65 18.66 8.61
C THR A 8 47.22 17.65 9.66
N PHE A 9 47.25 18.01 10.95
CA PHE A 9 46.79 17.13 12.04
C PHE A 9 45.26 16.97 12.05
N SER A 10 44.53 18.07 11.79
CA SER A 10 43.06 18.05 11.66
C SER A 10 42.59 17.23 10.45
N GLN A 11 43.29 17.32 9.31
CA GLN A 11 42.91 16.56 8.11
C GLN A 11 43.19 15.05 8.27
N CYS A 12 44.29 14.68 8.94
CA CYS A 12 44.58 13.29 9.28
C CYS A 12 43.54 12.70 10.23
N TRP A 13 43.07 13.46 11.22
CA TRP A 13 42.01 13.03 12.13
C TRP A 13 40.68 12.83 11.43
N VAL A 14 40.28 13.73 10.53
CA VAL A 14 39.05 13.58 9.74
C VAL A 14 39.11 12.33 8.86
N ASN A 15 40.27 12.06 8.24
CA ASN A 15 40.44 10.84 7.43
C ASN A 15 40.42 9.56 8.28
N ILE A 16 41.02 9.57 9.46
CA ILE A 16 41.00 8.42 10.39
C ILE A 16 39.59 8.17 10.89
N VAL A 17 38.85 9.21 11.28
CA VAL A 17 37.45 9.09 11.72
C VAL A 17 36.55 8.61 10.58
N THR A 18 36.77 9.09 9.35
CA THR A 18 36.00 8.63 8.17
C THR A 18 36.26 7.15 7.89
N VAL A 19 37.52 6.71 7.93
CA VAL A 19 37.88 5.29 7.74
C VAL A 19 37.34 4.43 8.88
N LEU A 20 37.37 4.91 10.12
CA LEU A 20 36.84 4.19 11.28
C LEU A 20 35.31 4.06 11.19
N VAL A 21 34.59 5.11 10.76
CA VAL A 21 33.15 5.08 10.52
C VAL A 21 32.80 4.14 9.38
N CYS A 22 33.56 4.14 8.28
CA CYS A 22 33.36 3.17 7.20
C CYS A 22 33.58 1.73 7.65
N LEU A 23 34.62 1.45 8.45
CA LEU A 23 34.90 0.11 8.97
C LEU A 23 33.85 -0.35 9.98
N ILE A 24 33.35 0.55 10.83
CA ILE A 24 32.25 0.27 11.75
C ILE A 24 30.95 0.02 10.98
N MET A 25 30.66 0.83 9.96
CA MET A 25 29.50 0.60 9.09
C MET A 25 29.60 -0.73 8.35
N GLU A 26 30.76 -1.09 7.78
CA GLU A 26 30.95 -2.39 7.14
C GLU A 26 30.75 -3.56 8.12
N HIS A 27 31.24 -3.43 9.36
CA HIS A 27 31.09 -4.47 10.38
C HIS A 27 29.64 -4.60 10.86
N VAL A 28 28.94 -3.48 11.06
CA VAL A 28 27.52 -3.44 11.44
C VAL A 28 26.63 -3.94 10.29
N LEU A 29 26.90 -3.54 9.05
CA LEU A 29 26.22 -4.06 7.86
C LEU A 29 26.45 -5.55 7.67
N HIS A 30 27.65 -6.06 7.96
CA HIS A 30 27.96 -7.48 7.90
C HIS A 30 27.22 -8.26 8.99
N GLU A 31 27.14 -7.75 10.22
CA GLU A 31 26.35 -8.39 11.29
C GLU A 31 24.84 -8.34 11.03
N ILE A 32 24.33 -7.23 10.49
CA ILE A 32 22.93 -7.12 10.05
C ILE A 32 22.66 -8.11 8.92
N HIS A 33 23.55 -8.21 7.93
CA HIS A 33 23.40 -9.15 6.83
C HIS A 33 23.45 -10.61 7.30
N GLN A 34 24.32 -10.95 8.26
CA GLN A 34 24.36 -12.28 8.89
C GLN A 34 23.10 -12.57 9.72
N SER A 35 22.51 -11.56 10.35
CA SER A 35 21.27 -11.69 11.11
C SER A 35 20.06 -11.88 10.19
N VAL A 36 19.98 -11.12 9.10
CA VAL A 36 18.95 -11.23 8.05
C VAL A 36 19.06 -12.60 7.35
N THR A 37 20.24 -13.03 6.96
CA THR A 37 20.42 -14.37 6.34
C THR A 37 20.20 -15.52 7.31
N ARG A 38 20.40 -15.35 8.62
CA ARG A 38 20.03 -16.37 9.62
C ARG A 38 18.52 -16.48 9.79
N VAL A 39 17.79 -15.35 9.76
CA VAL A 39 16.32 -15.32 9.81
C VAL A 39 15.73 -15.92 8.52
N GLU A 40 16.23 -15.53 7.35
CA GLU A 40 15.80 -16.10 6.06
C GLU A 40 16.12 -17.60 5.95
N ASN A 41 17.29 -18.06 6.42
CA ASN A 41 17.62 -19.49 6.39
C ASN A 41 16.84 -20.32 7.41
N GLN A 42 16.36 -19.73 8.53
CA GLN A 42 15.46 -20.40 9.47
C GLN A 42 14.03 -20.49 8.92
N GLU A 43 13.55 -19.49 8.20
CA GLU A 43 12.26 -19.51 7.51
C GLU A 43 12.27 -20.45 6.29
N VAL A 44 13.35 -20.47 5.51
CA VAL A 44 13.53 -21.39 4.39
C VAL A 44 13.69 -22.84 4.86
N LYS A 45 14.31 -23.11 6.02
CA LYS A 45 14.36 -24.47 6.60
C LYS A 45 13.04 -24.95 7.18
N ARG A 46 12.17 -24.06 7.69
CA ARG A 46 10.80 -24.44 8.11
C ARG A 46 9.81 -24.52 6.93
N GLY A 47 10.07 -23.81 5.84
CA GLY A 47 9.24 -23.86 4.62
C GLY A 47 9.62 -24.95 3.60
N ARG A 48 10.77 -25.65 3.75
CA ARG A 48 11.27 -26.65 2.79
C ARG A 48 11.01 -28.12 3.15
N GLU A 49 10.24 -28.43 4.21
CA GLU A 49 9.87 -29.82 4.52
C GLU A 49 8.61 -30.35 3.79
N MET A 50 7.99 -29.55 2.92
CA MET A 50 6.98 -30.06 1.99
C MET A 50 7.32 -29.65 0.57
N CYS A 51 8.03 -30.52 -0.15
CA CYS A 51 7.86 -30.79 -1.59
C CYS A 51 9.12 -31.45 -2.16
N TYR A 52 9.10 -32.78 -2.35
CA TYR A 52 9.68 -33.61 -3.44
C TYR A 52 9.22 -35.06 -3.08
N THR A 53 8.70 -35.97 -3.91
CA THR A 53 8.52 -36.17 -5.36
C THR A 53 7.71 -37.47 -5.53
N LEU A 54 6.88 -37.63 -6.56
CA LEU A 54 6.65 -38.87 -7.35
C LEU A 54 5.61 -38.56 -8.44
N SER A 55 6.05 -38.30 -9.66
CA SER A 55 6.12 -39.28 -10.77
C SER A 55 4.75 -39.62 -11.32
N GLY A 56 4.55 -39.28 -12.60
CA GLY A 56 3.33 -39.52 -13.33
C GLY A 56 2.86 -40.97 -13.30
N ARG A 57 1.54 -41.12 -13.16
CA ARG A 57 0.69 -42.12 -13.80
C ARG A 57 -0.74 -41.62 -13.67
N THR A 58 -1.39 -41.42 -14.81
CA THR A 58 -2.83 -41.34 -14.93
C THR A 58 -3.47 -42.52 -14.21
N ILE A 59 -4.32 -42.25 -13.23
CA ILE A 59 -5.29 -43.23 -12.73
C ILE A 59 -6.66 -42.57 -12.82
N ILE A 60 -7.44 -43.06 -13.78
CA ILE A 60 -8.88 -42.90 -13.84
C ILE A 60 -9.43 -43.79 -12.73
N ILE A 61 -10.02 -43.19 -11.70
CA ILE A 61 -10.90 -43.93 -10.78
C ILE A 61 -12.33 -43.52 -11.10
N THR A 62 -12.95 -44.33 -11.95
CA THR A 62 -14.40 -44.44 -12.06
C THR A 62 -14.89 -45.17 -10.81
N THR A 63 -15.56 -44.45 -9.90
CA THR A 63 -16.50 -45.09 -8.99
C THR A 63 -17.89 -44.63 -9.36
N CYS A 64 -18.54 -45.47 -10.18
CA CYS A 64 -19.98 -45.54 -10.26
C CYS A 64 -20.50 -45.93 -8.87
N VAL A 65 -21.33 -45.08 -8.27
CA VAL A 65 -22.32 -45.51 -7.29
C VAL A 65 -23.66 -45.12 -7.89
N GLU A 66 -24.43 -46.13 -8.28
CA GLU A 66 -25.75 -45.99 -8.89
C GLU A 66 -26.75 -45.34 -7.93
N GLY A 67 -27.68 -44.61 -8.54
CA GLY A 67 -28.60 -43.69 -7.92
C GLY A 67 -29.56 -44.25 -6.88
N VAL A 68 -29.86 -43.40 -5.90
CA VAL A 68 -31.23 -43.23 -5.40
C VAL A 68 -31.54 -41.73 -5.48
N THR A 69 -32.46 -41.36 -6.37
CA THR A 69 -33.05 -40.03 -6.51
C THR A 69 -34.32 -39.93 -5.67
N VAL A 70 -34.44 -38.98 -4.73
CA VAL A 70 -35.61 -38.09 -4.46
C VAL A 70 -35.21 -37.01 -3.41
N PRO A 71 -35.94 -35.87 -3.26
CA PRO A 71 -35.93 -34.66 -4.08
C PRO A 71 -35.28 -33.45 -3.36
N GLY A 72 -35.02 -32.40 -4.14
CA GLY A 72 -34.37 -31.18 -3.69
C GLY A 72 -35.03 -30.48 -2.51
N HIS A 73 -34.19 -30.12 -1.54
CA HIS A 73 -34.46 -28.98 -0.68
C HIS A 73 -33.74 -27.78 -1.31
N VAL A 74 -34.52 -26.95 -2.00
CA VAL A 74 -34.17 -25.55 -2.19
C VAL A 74 -34.04 -24.99 -0.77
N MET A 75 -32.82 -24.67 -0.33
CA MET A 75 -32.67 -23.77 0.81
C MET A 75 -33.16 -22.42 0.33
N ALA A 76 -34.42 -22.14 0.65
CA ALA A 76 -34.95 -20.79 0.60
C ALA A 76 -34.01 -19.91 1.42
N ASP A 77 -33.55 -18.81 0.83
CA ASP A 77 -32.96 -17.69 1.56
C ASP A 77 -33.86 -17.36 2.74
N ASP A 78 -33.36 -17.63 3.95
CA ASP A 78 -34.09 -17.32 5.18
C ASP A 78 -34.27 -15.79 5.25
N PRO A 79 -35.51 -15.27 5.13
CA PRO A 79 -35.77 -13.83 5.15
C PRO A 79 -35.35 -13.19 6.48
N GLN A 80 -35.23 -13.99 7.55
CA GLN A 80 -34.92 -13.46 8.88
C GLN A 80 -33.51 -12.88 9.02
N ARG A 81 -32.55 -13.29 8.19
CA ARG A 81 -31.15 -12.88 8.33
C ARG A 81 -30.90 -11.42 7.93
N ASN A 82 -31.78 -10.82 7.11
CA ASN A 82 -31.62 -9.45 6.58
C ASN A 82 -32.42 -8.36 7.32
N PHE A 83 -33.33 -8.69 8.25
CA PHE A 83 -34.09 -7.65 8.97
C PHE A 83 -33.19 -6.83 9.91
N ARG A 84 -32.17 -7.46 10.51
CA ARG A 84 -31.24 -6.79 11.42
C ARG A 84 -30.34 -5.82 10.67
N SER A 85 -29.73 -6.25 9.58
CA SER A 85 -28.87 -5.42 8.73
C SER A 85 -29.65 -4.23 8.15
N ALA A 86 -30.87 -4.47 7.65
CA ALA A 86 -31.76 -3.41 7.16
C ALA A 86 -32.23 -2.43 8.25
N TYR A 87 -32.44 -2.91 9.49
CA TYR A 87 -32.77 -2.04 10.63
C TYR A 87 -31.57 -1.15 10.98
N TYR A 88 -30.38 -1.72 11.13
CA TYR A 88 -29.16 -0.98 11.43
C TYR A 88 -28.83 0.05 10.34
N GLU A 89 -29.04 -0.30 9.07
CA GLU A 89 -28.89 0.63 7.95
C GLU A 89 -29.90 1.78 8.02
N LYS A 90 -31.16 1.50 8.39
CA LYS A 90 -32.20 2.53 8.58
C LYS A 90 -31.96 3.44 9.78
N VAL A 91 -31.36 2.93 10.86
CA VAL A 91 -31.08 3.72 12.08
C VAL A 91 -29.68 4.34 12.09
N GLY A 92 -28.94 4.29 10.97
CA GLY A 92 -27.65 4.96 10.80
C GLY A 92 -26.42 4.17 11.31
N PHE A 93 -26.62 2.93 11.76
CA PHE A 93 -25.56 2.02 12.20
C PHE A 93 -25.09 1.11 11.05
N ARG A 94 -24.54 1.69 9.97
CA ARG A 94 -23.90 0.89 8.92
C ARG A 94 -22.63 0.22 9.45
N GLY A 95 -22.32 -1.01 9.06
CA GLY A 95 -21.02 -1.63 9.39
C GLY A 95 -20.97 -2.49 10.67
N VAL A 96 -22.06 -2.65 11.43
CA VAL A 96 -22.04 -3.34 12.73
C VAL A 96 -21.75 -4.83 12.59
N GLU A 97 -22.31 -5.46 11.56
CA GLU A 97 -22.09 -6.89 11.31
C GLU A 97 -20.68 -7.12 10.74
N GLU A 98 -20.23 -6.23 9.86
CA GLU A 98 -18.89 -6.22 9.29
C GLU A 98 -17.81 -6.06 10.36
N LYS A 99 -18.00 -5.13 11.32
CA LYS A 99 -17.09 -4.95 12.46
C LYS A 99 -16.98 -6.23 13.29
N LYS A 100 -18.11 -6.87 13.61
CA LYS A 100 -18.13 -8.13 14.36
C LYS A 100 -17.45 -9.26 13.59
N SER A 101 -17.67 -9.34 12.27
CA SER A 101 -16.99 -10.31 11.42
C SER A 101 -15.48 -10.11 11.42
N LEU A 102 -14.99 -8.87 11.33
CA LEU A 102 -13.57 -8.58 11.45
C LEU A 102 -13.03 -8.95 12.84
N GLU A 103 -13.75 -8.62 13.91
CA GLU A 103 -13.36 -9.00 15.29
C GLU A 103 -13.28 -10.51 15.50
N ILE A 104 -14.05 -11.30 14.76
CA ILE A 104 -13.92 -12.76 14.77
C ILE A 104 -12.63 -13.18 14.06
N LEU A 105 -12.34 -12.63 12.87
CA LEU A 105 -11.11 -12.92 12.14
C LEU A 105 -9.85 -12.55 12.93
N LEU A 106 -9.90 -11.44 13.69
CA LEU A 106 -8.79 -10.97 14.50
C LEU A 106 -8.54 -11.80 15.78
N LYS A 107 -9.42 -12.75 16.11
CA LYS A 107 -9.22 -13.67 17.24
C LYS A 107 -8.45 -14.95 16.85
N ASP A 108 -8.30 -15.22 15.56
CA ASP A 108 -7.57 -16.38 15.09
C ASP A 108 -6.06 -16.22 15.38
N ASN A 109 -5.39 -17.33 15.73
CA ASN A 109 -3.95 -17.37 15.93
C ASN A 109 -3.40 -18.69 15.34
N PRO A 110 -2.68 -18.66 14.20
CA PRO A 110 -2.33 -17.48 13.41
C PRO A 110 -3.53 -16.82 12.71
N LEU A 111 -3.42 -15.51 12.47
CA LEU A 111 -4.36 -14.75 11.64
C LEU A 111 -4.40 -15.29 10.21
N ASP A 112 -5.61 -15.44 9.67
CA ASP A 112 -5.83 -15.85 8.28
C ASP A 112 -5.70 -14.63 7.34
N LEU A 113 -4.51 -14.48 6.74
CA LEU A 113 -4.20 -13.36 5.85
C LEU A 113 -5.09 -13.31 4.61
N GLU A 114 -5.50 -14.48 4.09
CA GLU A 114 -6.35 -14.57 2.90
C GLU A 114 -7.76 -14.08 3.21
N LYS A 115 -8.32 -14.50 4.36
CA LYS A 115 -9.61 -13.99 4.84
C LYS A 115 -9.56 -12.50 5.18
N LEU A 116 -8.49 -12.02 5.82
CA LEU A 116 -8.31 -10.59 6.12
C LEU A 116 -8.20 -9.75 4.84
N SER A 117 -7.47 -10.25 3.86
CA SER A 117 -7.37 -9.64 2.53
C SER A 117 -8.74 -9.58 1.85
N THR A 118 -9.45 -10.72 1.79
CA THR A 118 -10.79 -10.81 1.18
C THR A 118 -11.79 -9.89 1.87
N PHE A 119 -11.77 -9.83 3.21
CA PHE A 119 -12.58 -8.90 3.98
C PHE A 119 -12.26 -7.45 3.60
N SER A 120 -10.98 -7.09 3.56
CA SER A 120 -10.50 -5.74 3.22
C SER A 120 -10.81 -5.38 1.77
N GLN A 121 -10.88 -6.34 0.85
CA GLN A 121 -11.31 -6.12 -0.54
C GLN A 121 -12.81 -5.85 -0.62
N ARG A 122 -13.63 -6.54 0.19
CA ARG A 122 -15.09 -6.42 0.16
C ARG A 122 -15.63 -5.23 0.95
N PHE A 123 -15.09 -4.97 2.13
CA PHE A 123 -15.61 -3.98 3.08
C PHE A 123 -14.56 -2.92 3.43
N PRO A 124 -14.95 -1.69 3.80
CA PRO A 124 -14.02 -0.73 4.38
C PRO A 124 -13.61 -1.16 5.79
N LEU A 125 -12.35 -0.91 6.18
CA LEU A 125 -11.90 -1.26 7.52
C LEU A 125 -12.48 -0.30 8.58
N PRO A 126 -12.94 -0.79 9.74
CA PRO A 126 -13.20 0.08 10.89
C PRO A 126 -11.91 0.79 11.32
N SER A 127 -11.99 2.10 11.62
CA SER A 127 -10.80 2.91 11.92
C SER A 127 -9.94 2.35 13.06
N VAL A 128 -10.58 1.79 14.09
CA VAL A 128 -9.88 1.21 15.25
C VAL A 128 -9.01 -0.01 14.92
N TYR A 129 -9.29 -0.70 13.81
CA TYR A 129 -8.56 -1.90 13.40
C TYR A 129 -7.68 -1.68 12.17
N ARG A 130 -7.81 -0.53 11.47
CA ARG A 130 -7.14 -0.26 10.20
C ARG A 130 -5.63 -0.44 10.28
N VAL A 131 -4.98 0.28 11.20
CA VAL A 131 -3.52 0.22 11.37
C VAL A 131 -3.05 -1.20 11.68
N HIS A 132 -3.76 -1.91 12.56
CA HIS A 132 -3.41 -3.30 12.90
C HIS A 132 -3.50 -4.22 11.68
N VAL A 133 -4.62 -4.17 10.94
CA VAL A 133 -4.82 -4.99 9.73
C VAL A 133 -3.78 -4.65 8.66
N TRP A 134 -3.49 -3.36 8.44
CA TRP A 134 -2.45 -2.94 7.50
C TRP A 134 -1.08 -3.47 7.89
N LYS A 135 -0.70 -3.40 9.18
CA LYS A 135 0.59 -3.94 9.66
C LYS A 135 0.73 -5.44 9.40
N VAL A 136 -0.34 -6.20 9.58
CA VAL A 136 -0.35 -7.64 9.32
C VAL A 136 -0.30 -7.94 7.81
N LEU A 137 -1.12 -7.27 7.00
CA LEU A 137 -1.16 -7.48 5.54
C LEU A 137 0.13 -7.00 4.85
N LEU A 138 0.79 -5.97 5.37
CA LEU A 138 2.07 -5.48 4.88
C LEU A 138 3.27 -6.26 5.44
N GLY A 139 3.06 -7.28 6.27
CA GLY A 139 4.12 -8.10 6.85
C GLY A 139 5.02 -7.37 7.86
N ILE A 140 4.55 -6.24 8.40
CA ILE A 140 5.23 -5.53 9.50
C ILE A 140 5.11 -6.34 10.79
N LEU A 141 3.92 -6.89 11.02
CA LEU A 141 3.63 -7.85 12.09
C LEU A 141 3.36 -9.24 11.50
N PRO A 142 3.79 -10.32 12.17
CA PRO A 142 3.51 -11.68 11.72
C PRO A 142 2.03 -12.03 11.93
N PRO A 143 1.53 -13.11 11.30
CA PRO A 143 0.17 -13.60 11.55
C PRO A 143 -0.06 -14.08 12.99
N HIS A 144 1.01 -14.45 13.71
CA HIS A 144 0.92 -14.97 15.07
C HIS A 144 0.81 -13.80 16.07
N GLY A 145 -0.37 -13.63 16.66
CA GLY A 145 -0.69 -12.51 17.56
C GLY A 145 0.23 -12.44 18.77
N ASP A 146 0.62 -13.60 19.32
CA ASP A 146 1.48 -13.69 20.51
C ASP A 146 2.88 -13.08 20.30
N SER A 147 3.34 -13.02 19.05
CA SER A 147 4.64 -12.46 18.67
C SER A 147 4.60 -10.96 18.41
N HIS A 148 3.43 -10.32 18.40
CA HIS A 148 3.28 -8.92 17.99
C HIS A 148 4.04 -7.96 18.90
N ALA A 149 4.00 -8.17 20.22
CA ALA A 149 4.71 -7.31 21.18
C ALA A 149 6.23 -7.39 20.97
N LEU A 150 6.76 -8.59 20.74
CA LEU A 150 8.19 -8.83 20.50
C LEU A 150 8.65 -8.19 19.19
N VAL A 151 7.94 -8.48 18.09
CA VAL A 151 8.27 -7.91 16.77
C VAL A 151 8.11 -6.40 16.76
N GLY A 152 7.07 -5.86 17.39
CA GLY A 152 6.89 -4.42 17.57
C GLY A 152 8.06 -3.77 18.33
N GLY A 153 8.61 -4.46 19.33
CA GLY A 153 9.84 -4.06 20.03
C GLY A 153 11.02 -3.91 19.08
N TYR A 154 11.32 -4.93 18.27
CA TYR A 154 12.41 -4.86 17.28
C TYR A 154 12.21 -3.76 16.24
N ARG A 155 10.97 -3.53 15.80
CA ARG A 155 10.64 -2.45 14.84
C ARG A 155 10.87 -1.06 15.44
N LYS A 156 10.63 -0.91 16.74
CA LYS A 156 10.91 0.32 17.48
C LYS A 156 12.40 0.56 17.67
N GLU A 157 13.15 -0.46 18.07
CA GLU A 157 14.61 -0.38 18.21
C GLU A 157 15.26 0.00 16.87
N GLN A 158 14.91 -0.69 15.79
CA GLN A 158 15.42 -0.38 14.46
C GLN A 158 15.08 1.05 14.01
N TYR A 159 13.87 1.52 14.29
CA TYR A 159 13.49 2.90 14.00
C TYR A 159 14.41 3.90 14.73
N GLN A 160 14.67 3.66 16.02
CA GLN A 160 15.50 4.53 16.86
C GLN A 160 16.97 4.52 16.40
N ASP A 161 17.53 3.34 16.10
CA ASP A 161 18.91 3.20 15.64
C ASP A 161 19.17 3.98 14.35
N VAL A 162 18.24 3.87 13.38
CA VAL A 162 18.34 4.56 12.09
C VAL A 162 18.17 6.07 12.26
N LEU A 163 17.24 6.49 13.14
CA LEU A 163 17.03 7.90 13.45
C LEU A 163 18.30 8.53 14.08
N GLU A 164 18.86 7.88 15.10
CA GLU A 164 20.07 8.35 15.78
C GLU A 164 21.27 8.39 14.83
N ALA A 165 21.43 7.38 13.97
CA ALA A 165 22.48 7.37 12.97
C ALA A 165 22.40 8.61 12.03
N LEU A 166 21.19 8.97 11.58
CA LEU A 166 20.99 10.13 10.71
C LEU A 166 21.23 11.46 11.43
N GLU A 167 20.92 11.56 12.72
CA GLU A 167 21.25 12.72 13.56
C GLU A 167 22.77 12.88 13.73
N VAL A 168 23.48 11.79 14.05
CA VAL A 168 24.95 11.78 14.18
C VAL A 168 25.63 12.15 12.87
N MET A 169 25.12 11.63 11.75
CA MET A 169 25.60 11.96 10.40
C MET A 169 25.16 13.35 9.91
N ARG A 170 24.32 14.05 10.67
CA ARG A 170 23.78 15.39 10.38
C ARG A 170 22.94 15.48 9.10
N TYR A 171 22.25 14.39 8.74
CA TYR A 171 21.25 14.42 7.66
C TYR A 171 19.92 15.01 8.12
N ILE A 172 19.64 14.93 9.42
CA ILE A 172 18.42 15.44 10.02
C ILE A 172 18.74 16.25 11.28
N SER A 173 17.76 17.06 11.70
CA SER A 173 17.83 17.92 12.87
C SER A 173 16.43 18.02 13.49
N SER A 174 16.32 18.63 14.67
CA SER A 174 15.03 18.91 15.31
C SER A 174 14.09 19.81 14.48
N SER A 175 14.62 20.52 13.47
CA SER A 175 13.83 21.34 12.54
C SER A 175 13.40 20.60 11.27
N THR A 176 13.87 19.37 11.06
CA THR A 176 13.56 18.59 9.86
C THR A 176 12.11 18.08 9.94
N PRO A 177 11.26 18.31 8.91
CA PRO A 177 9.89 17.79 8.91
C PRO A 177 9.86 16.25 8.99
N SER A 178 8.89 15.68 9.70
CA SER A 178 8.79 14.22 9.91
C SER A 178 8.84 13.42 8.61
N THR A 179 8.11 13.87 7.58
CA THR A 179 8.11 13.20 6.25
C THR A 179 9.48 13.18 5.59
N HIS A 180 10.31 14.18 5.84
CA HIS A 180 11.68 14.22 5.35
C HIS A 180 12.59 13.30 6.18
N VAL A 181 12.35 13.21 7.49
CA VAL A 181 13.02 12.22 8.35
C VAL A 181 12.72 10.81 7.81
N TYR A 182 11.46 10.46 7.57
CA TYR A 182 11.08 9.16 7.00
C TYR A 182 11.75 8.88 5.65
N LEU A 183 11.86 9.89 4.77
CA LEU A 183 12.59 9.74 3.51
C LEU A 183 14.06 9.40 3.74
N ARG A 184 14.75 10.09 4.65
CA ARG A 184 16.16 9.82 4.95
C ARG A 184 16.35 8.44 5.58
N MET A 185 15.46 8.04 6.47
CA MET A 185 15.45 6.68 7.05
C MET A 185 15.30 5.62 5.94
N PHE A 186 14.33 5.80 5.05
CA PHE A 186 14.10 4.91 3.92
C PHE A 186 15.31 4.80 2.99
N GLN A 187 15.95 5.93 2.67
CA GLN A 187 17.14 5.97 1.82
C GLN A 187 18.34 5.30 2.47
N LEU A 188 18.56 5.51 3.78
CA LEU A 188 19.64 4.87 4.53
C LEU A 188 19.46 3.35 4.55
N GLU A 189 18.27 2.87 4.90
CA GLU A 189 17.99 1.42 4.95
C GLU A 189 18.01 0.77 3.56
N SER A 190 17.64 1.51 2.52
CA SER A 190 17.68 1.04 1.13
C SER A 190 19.06 1.20 0.48
N GLN A 191 20.07 1.68 1.21
CA GLN A 191 21.45 1.90 0.73
C GLN A 191 21.55 2.87 -0.46
N VAL A 192 20.64 3.84 -0.52
CA VAL A 192 20.58 4.88 -1.57
C VAL A 192 20.66 6.29 -0.99
N LEU A 193 21.15 6.43 0.25
CA LEU A 193 21.33 7.73 0.89
C LEU A 193 22.36 8.56 0.10
N PRO A 194 21.96 9.71 -0.49
CA PRO A 194 22.89 10.57 -1.22
C PRO A 194 23.90 11.19 -0.27
N ARG A 195 25.05 11.64 -0.75
CA ARG A 195 26.01 12.38 0.09
C ARG A 195 25.40 13.70 0.56
N CYS A 196 25.65 14.12 1.81
CA CYS A 196 25.17 15.40 2.36
C CYS A 196 25.40 16.60 1.41
N SER A 197 26.58 16.67 0.80
CA SER A 197 26.96 17.75 -0.13
C SER A 197 26.18 17.77 -1.45
N GLU A 198 25.55 16.65 -1.80
CA GLU A 198 24.80 16.43 -3.05
C GLU A 198 23.28 16.46 -2.79
N THR A 199 22.85 16.76 -1.56
CA THR A 199 21.42 16.87 -1.24
C THR A 199 20.81 18.11 -1.91
N THR A 200 20.19 17.89 -3.07
CA THR A 200 19.20 18.81 -3.64
C THR A 200 17.97 18.85 -2.71
N PRO A 201 17.12 19.89 -2.81
CA PRO A 201 15.82 19.89 -2.13
C PRO A 201 15.09 18.58 -2.46
N PRO A 202 14.67 17.80 -1.46
CA PRO A 202 14.13 16.46 -1.67
C PRO A 202 12.82 16.44 -2.48
N ASP A 203 12.20 17.62 -2.65
CA ASP A 203 10.85 17.82 -3.16
C ASP A 203 10.64 17.50 -4.64
N GLU A 204 11.69 17.40 -5.49
CA GLU A 204 11.48 17.10 -6.91
C GLU A 204 11.63 15.61 -7.23
N GLU A 205 12.71 14.96 -6.81
CA GLU A 205 13.00 13.57 -7.16
C GLU A 205 12.23 12.56 -6.29
N ASN A 206 11.94 12.93 -5.03
CA ASN A 206 11.32 12.03 -4.05
C ASN A 206 9.85 12.35 -3.79
N GLU A 207 9.22 13.16 -4.64
CA GLU A 207 7.89 13.69 -4.37
C GLU A 207 6.82 12.59 -4.29
N ASP A 208 7.01 11.46 -4.96
CA ASP A 208 6.09 10.33 -4.84
C ASP A 208 6.11 9.75 -3.43
N PHE A 209 7.31 9.53 -2.87
CA PHE A 209 7.49 9.05 -1.51
C PHE A 209 6.96 10.08 -0.50
N LEU A 210 7.29 11.36 -0.69
CA LEU A 210 6.85 12.43 0.21
C LEU A 210 5.33 12.60 0.18
N SER A 211 4.69 12.51 -0.99
CA SER A 211 3.23 12.57 -1.10
C SER A 211 2.57 11.43 -0.31
N ILE A 212 3.03 10.19 -0.47
CA ILE A 212 2.53 9.04 0.28
C ILE A 212 2.79 9.22 1.78
N SER A 213 3.95 9.75 2.15
CA SER A 213 4.33 9.98 3.55
C SER A 213 3.43 10.99 4.24
N ARG A 214 3.15 12.13 3.57
CA ARG A 214 2.23 13.16 4.08
C ARG A 214 0.83 12.58 4.31
N ALA A 215 0.32 11.82 3.35
CA ALA A 215 -0.99 11.17 3.48
C ALA A 215 -1.00 10.09 4.60
N MET A 216 0.08 9.33 4.78
CA MET A 216 0.15 8.32 5.85
C MET A 216 0.26 8.96 7.24
N GLU A 217 0.96 10.09 7.37
CA GLU A 217 1.10 10.85 8.63
C GLU A 217 -0.25 11.37 9.14
N GLU A 218 -1.13 11.81 8.24
CA GLU A 218 -2.50 12.23 8.58
C GLU A 218 -3.42 11.04 8.96
N ILE A 219 -3.10 9.82 8.53
CA ILE A 219 -3.90 8.60 8.82
C ILE A 219 -3.42 7.92 10.12
N VAL A 220 -2.15 8.05 10.47
CA VAL A 220 -1.48 7.24 11.50
C VAL A 220 -0.72 8.12 12.49
N ASP A 221 -1.23 8.18 13.72
CA ASP A 221 -0.67 9.04 14.78
C ASP A 221 0.70 8.57 15.31
N ASP A 222 0.93 7.25 15.40
CA ASP A 222 2.18 6.72 15.95
C ASP A 222 3.31 6.80 14.90
N PRO A 223 4.42 7.51 15.16
CA PRO A 223 5.46 7.76 14.17
C PRO A 223 6.23 6.49 13.76
N ILE A 224 6.31 5.49 14.64
CA ILE A 224 6.98 4.21 14.35
C ILE A 224 6.11 3.42 13.38
N ASP A 225 4.82 3.23 13.71
CA ASP A 225 3.86 2.58 12.82
C ASP A 225 3.75 3.34 11.48
N CYS A 226 3.72 4.67 11.51
CA CYS A 226 3.67 5.51 10.30
C CYS A 226 4.87 5.23 9.39
N TYR A 227 6.10 5.28 9.91
CA TYR A 227 7.31 4.97 9.14
C TYR A 227 7.26 3.57 8.51
N TRP A 228 6.95 2.56 9.32
CA TRP A 228 6.90 1.18 8.86
C TRP A 228 5.82 0.96 7.80
N LEU A 229 4.66 1.60 7.96
CA LEU A 229 3.59 1.56 6.96
C LEU A 229 4.01 2.24 5.66
N ILE A 230 4.64 3.42 5.69
CA ILE A 230 5.16 4.09 4.49
C ILE A 230 6.17 3.19 3.78
N LYS A 231 7.20 2.73 4.50
CA LYS A 231 8.28 1.87 3.97
C LYS A 231 7.71 0.63 3.30
N CYS A 232 6.85 -0.11 3.99
CA CYS A 232 6.30 -1.35 3.47
C CYS A 232 5.28 -1.11 2.36
N PHE A 233 4.47 -0.04 2.43
CA PHE A 233 3.54 0.31 1.35
C PHE A 233 4.29 0.62 0.06
N VAL A 234 5.30 1.48 0.10
CA VAL A 234 6.10 1.86 -1.09
C VAL A 234 6.84 0.64 -1.64
N ASN A 235 7.51 -0.13 -0.79
CA ASN A 235 8.27 -1.32 -1.22
C ASN A 235 7.34 -2.38 -1.83
N GLN A 236 6.23 -2.71 -1.16
CA GLN A 236 5.29 -3.68 -1.70
C GLN A 236 4.63 -3.17 -2.97
N PHE A 237 4.29 -1.88 -3.06
CA PHE A 237 3.66 -1.34 -4.24
C PHE A 237 4.55 -1.51 -5.48
N HIS A 238 5.84 -1.23 -5.36
CA HIS A 238 6.79 -1.42 -6.47
C HIS A 238 7.14 -2.89 -6.73
N THR A 239 7.30 -3.72 -5.70
CA THR A 239 7.68 -5.13 -5.87
C THR A 239 6.51 -6.00 -6.31
N LYS A 240 5.34 -5.87 -5.69
CA LYS A 240 4.14 -6.67 -5.97
C LYS A 240 3.43 -6.25 -7.24
N PHE A 241 3.42 -4.96 -7.56
CA PHE A 241 2.68 -4.41 -8.70
C PHE A 241 3.58 -3.83 -9.80
N GLY A 242 4.90 -3.98 -9.72
CA GLY A 242 5.85 -3.41 -10.69
C GLY A 242 5.50 -3.72 -12.14
N ASP A 243 5.10 -4.95 -12.45
CA ASP A 243 4.69 -5.35 -13.80
C ASP A 243 3.28 -4.86 -14.16
N SER A 244 2.42 -4.61 -13.18
CA SER A 244 1.03 -4.21 -13.40
C SER A 244 0.85 -2.70 -13.56
N ILE A 245 1.65 -1.88 -12.86
CA ILE A 245 1.55 -0.41 -12.86
C ILE A 245 1.64 0.20 -14.27
N PRO A 246 2.59 -0.21 -15.15
CA PRO A 246 2.69 0.32 -16.51
C PRO A 246 1.43 0.06 -17.37
N HIS A 247 0.60 -0.91 -16.99
CA HIS A 247 -0.62 -1.28 -17.72
C HIS A 247 -1.87 -0.53 -17.24
N LEU A 248 -1.84 0.12 -16.06
CA LEU A 248 -3.00 0.83 -15.50
C LEU A 248 -3.55 1.94 -16.41
N PRO A 249 -2.73 2.77 -17.11
CA PRO A 249 -3.25 3.75 -18.07
C PRO A 249 -4.07 3.12 -19.20
N LYS A 250 -3.61 1.98 -19.73
CA LYS A 250 -4.35 1.24 -20.77
C LYS A 250 -5.64 0.63 -20.23
N SER A 251 -5.62 0.12 -18.99
CA SER A 251 -6.83 -0.35 -18.33
C SER A 251 -7.84 0.78 -18.12
N LEU A 252 -7.39 1.98 -17.74
CA LEU A 252 -8.26 3.16 -17.62
C LEU A 252 -8.93 3.48 -18.95
N GLU A 253 -8.16 3.53 -20.04
CA GLU A 253 -8.71 3.76 -21.38
C GLU A 253 -9.77 2.70 -21.75
N HIS A 254 -9.49 1.42 -21.46
CA HIS A 254 -10.42 0.33 -21.72
C HIS A 254 -11.74 0.49 -20.94
N TYR A 255 -11.71 0.73 -19.63
CA TYR A 255 -12.94 0.87 -18.86
C TYR A 255 -13.69 2.18 -19.17
N LEU A 256 -12.96 3.26 -19.47
CA LEU A 256 -13.59 4.50 -19.91
C LEU A 256 -14.30 4.33 -21.26
N SER A 257 -13.78 3.50 -22.16
CA SER A 257 -14.47 3.19 -23.42
C SER A 257 -15.79 2.45 -23.22
N GLN A 258 -15.93 1.71 -22.12
CA GLN A 258 -17.15 0.98 -21.78
C GLN A 258 -18.18 1.87 -21.10
N GLU A 259 -17.75 2.70 -20.15
CA GLU A 259 -18.65 3.54 -19.34
C GLU A 259 -19.03 4.86 -20.04
N GLU A 260 -18.08 5.56 -20.67
CA GLU A 260 -18.34 6.86 -21.31
C GLU A 260 -17.47 7.06 -22.58
N PRO A 261 -17.84 6.43 -23.71
CA PRO A 261 -17.05 6.49 -24.94
C PRO A 261 -16.94 7.89 -25.55
N ARG A 262 -17.90 8.79 -25.27
CA ARG A 262 -17.86 10.18 -25.77
C ARG A 262 -16.77 10.97 -25.08
N LEU A 263 -16.62 10.82 -23.77
CA LEU A 263 -15.54 11.44 -23.00
C LEU A 263 -14.18 10.93 -23.47
N LEU A 264 -14.03 9.61 -23.68
CA LEU A 264 -12.78 9.06 -24.22
C LEU A 264 -12.44 9.67 -25.58
N SER A 265 -13.43 9.78 -26.48
CA SER A 265 -13.22 10.37 -27.80
C SER A 265 -12.79 11.84 -27.71
N HIS A 266 -13.34 12.60 -26.77
CA HIS A 266 -12.95 13.98 -26.48
C HIS A 266 -11.53 14.09 -25.93
N LEU A 267 -11.14 13.22 -24.99
CA LEU A 267 -9.77 13.17 -24.45
C LEU A 267 -8.74 12.82 -25.53
N LYS A 268 -9.10 11.96 -26.49
CA LYS A 268 -8.26 11.62 -27.66
C LYS A 268 -8.14 12.79 -28.63
N SER A 269 -9.25 13.40 -29.03
CA SER A 269 -9.25 14.49 -30.01
C SER A 269 -8.60 15.77 -29.51
N SER A 270 -8.69 16.04 -28.20
CA SER A 270 -8.02 17.17 -27.54
C SER A 270 -6.53 16.92 -27.23
N GLY A 271 -6.03 15.69 -27.39
CA GLY A 271 -4.67 15.31 -27.00
C GLY A 271 -4.44 15.21 -25.49
N ALA A 272 -5.49 15.33 -24.68
CA ALA A 272 -5.41 15.31 -23.22
C ALA A 272 -5.13 13.91 -22.65
N LEU A 273 -5.53 12.84 -23.35
CA LEU A 273 -5.40 11.46 -22.86
C LEU A 273 -3.96 11.08 -22.48
N ALA A 274 -2.97 11.54 -23.26
CA ALA A 274 -1.56 11.27 -23.00
C ALA A 274 -0.97 12.12 -21.86
N GLN A 275 -1.65 13.21 -21.50
CA GLN A 275 -1.19 14.18 -20.49
C GLN A 275 -1.91 14.04 -19.15
N LEU A 276 -2.87 13.11 -19.03
CA LEU A 276 -3.56 12.85 -17.77
C LEU A 276 -2.55 12.62 -16.63
N PRO A 277 -2.89 12.99 -15.38
CA PRO A 277 -1.95 12.94 -14.25
C PRO A 277 -1.75 11.51 -13.72
N TYR A 278 -1.28 10.60 -14.58
CA TYR A 278 -1.03 9.19 -14.27
C TYR A 278 -0.02 9.03 -13.13
N GLY A 279 0.95 9.93 -12.99
CA GLY A 279 1.87 9.93 -11.85
C GLY A 279 1.12 10.11 -10.53
N LEU A 280 0.22 11.08 -10.46
CA LEU A 280 -0.62 11.34 -9.27
C LEU A 280 -1.52 10.15 -8.94
N TRP A 281 -2.14 9.54 -9.96
CA TRP A 281 -3.09 8.45 -9.75
C TRP A 281 -2.43 7.10 -9.46
N PHE A 282 -1.35 6.77 -10.17
CA PHE A 282 -0.80 5.41 -10.20
C PHE A 282 0.59 5.26 -9.59
N ARG A 283 1.36 6.35 -9.41
CA ARG A 283 2.62 6.30 -8.64
C ARG A 283 2.40 6.77 -7.20
N ARG A 284 1.63 7.86 -7.03
CA ARG A 284 1.29 8.41 -5.71
C ARG A 284 0.03 7.81 -5.11
N CYS A 285 -0.64 6.91 -5.82
CA CYS A 285 -1.87 6.26 -5.38
C CYS A 285 -2.94 7.25 -4.87
N PHE A 286 -3.08 8.41 -5.55
CA PHE A 286 -3.95 9.53 -5.18
C PHE A 286 -3.57 10.33 -3.91
N ALA A 287 -2.39 10.10 -3.33
CA ALA A 287 -1.87 10.98 -2.28
C ALA A 287 -1.70 12.42 -2.80
N GLY A 288 -2.25 13.38 -2.06
CA GLY A 288 -2.34 14.79 -2.48
C GLY A 288 -3.43 15.11 -3.50
N CYS A 289 -4.26 14.14 -3.88
CA CYS A 289 -5.42 14.33 -4.78
C CYS A 289 -6.76 14.17 -4.04
N LEU A 290 -6.86 13.12 -3.21
CA LEU A 290 -8.02 12.83 -2.39
C LEU A 290 -7.72 13.14 -0.92
N PRO A 291 -8.72 13.55 -0.13
CA PRO A 291 -8.54 13.74 1.30
C PRO A 291 -8.36 12.39 1.98
N GLU A 292 -7.58 12.36 3.05
CA GLU A 292 -7.10 11.14 3.70
C GLU A 292 -8.25 10.29 4.27
N SER A 293 -9.33 10.95 4.70
CA SER A 293 -10.58 10.31 5.12
C SER A 293 -11.18 9.39 4.05
N SER A 294 -11.11 9.79 2.78
CA SER A 294 -11.55 9.00 1.63
C SER A 294 -10.44 8.07 1.12
N LEU A 295 -9.20 8.57 1.08
CA LEU A 295 -8.04 7.87 0.52
C LEU A 295 -7.72 6.57 1.26
N GLN A 296 -7.82 6.54 2.58
CA GLN A 296 -7.59 5.33 3.37
C GLN A 296 -8.48 4.15 2.92
N ARG A 297 -9.70 4.41 2.41
CA ARG A 297 -10.59 3.35 1.89
C ARG A 297 -10.12 2.77 0.56
N VAL A 298 -9.41 3.58 -0.25
CA VAL A 298 -8.71 3.11 -1.46
C VAL A 298 -7.50 2.29 -1.05
N TRP A 299 -6.73 2.76 -0.08
CA TRP A 299 -5.53 2.07 0.41
C TRP A 299 -5.85 0.76 1.13
N ASP A 300 -7.02 0.63 1.78
CA ASP A 300 -7.54 -0.66 2.26
C ASP A 300 -7.53 -1.72 1.13
N LYS A 301 -7.85 -1.33 -0.11
CA LYS A 301 -7.90 -2.22 -1.29
C LYS A 301 -6.51 -2.46 -1.90
N VAL A 302 -5.66 -1.43 -1.91
CA VAL A 302 -4.28 -1.56 -2.41
C VAL A 302 -3.48 -2.49 -1.52
N ILE A 303 -3.53 -2.29 -0.20
CA ILE A 303 -2.81 -3.09 0.79
C ILE A 303 -3.31 -4.54 0.82
N SER A 304 -4.61 -4.76 0.63
CA SER A 304 -5.18 -6.11 0.44
C SER A 304 -4.93 -6.70 -0.95
N GLY A 305 -4.10 -6.08 -1.78
CA GLY A 305 -3.52 -6.73 -2.95
C GLY A 305 -4.10 -6.35 -4.30
N SER A 306 -4.91 -5.29 -4.42
CA SER A 306 -5.43 -4.82 -5.70
C SER A 306 -4.93 -3.42 -6.05
N CYS A 307 -3.99 -3.30 -7.00
CA CYS A 307 -3.65 -2.01 -7.60
C CYS A 307 -4.69 -1.55 -8.65
N LYS A 308 -5.54 -2.47 -9.15
CA LYS A 308 -6.57 -2.15 -10.15
C LYS A 308 -7.64 -1.19 -9.62
N ILE A 309 -7.88 -1.14 -8.31
CA ILE A 309 -8.78 -0.15 -7.70
C ILE A 309 -8.41 1.28 -8.13
N LEU A 310 -7.13 1.59 -8.31
CA LEU A 310 -6.66 2.91 -8.71
C LEU A 310 -7.22 3.32 -10.06
N VAL A 311 -7.39 2.36 -10.98
CA VAL A 311 -8.00 2.58 -12.30
C VAL A 311 -9.45 3.00 -12.16
N PHE A 312 -10.21 2.36 -11.26
CA PHE A 312 -11.62 2.67 -11.06
C PHE A 312 -11.83 3.98 -10.31
N VAL A 313 -10.90 4.37 -9.43
CA VAL A 313 -10.91 5.71 -8.82
C VAL A 313 -10.65 6.78 -9.87
N ALA A 314 -9.66 6.60 -10.75
CA ALA A 314 -9.41 7.52 -11.86
C ALA A 314 -10.60 7.59 -12.81
N LEU A 315 -11.20 6.45 -13.14
CA LEU A 315 -12.39 6.35 -13.99
C LEU A 315 -13.56 7.13 -13.37
N GLU A 316 -13.87 6.89 -12.11
CA GLU A 316 -14.99 7.54 -11.44
C GLU A 316 -14.78 9.05 -11.29
N ILE A 317 -13.55 9.52 -11.10
CA ILE A 317 -13.23 10.96 -11.16
C ILE A 317 -13.58 11.53 -12.54
N LEU A 318 -13.20 10.85 -13.63
CA LEU A 318 -13.52 11.29 -14.99
C LEU A 318 -15.04 11.29 -15.25
N LEU A 319 -15.75 10.27 -14.77
CA LEU A 319 -17.21 10.17 -14.92
C LEU A 319 -17.94 11.25 -14.10
N SER A 320 -17.54 11.44 -12.84
CA SER A 320 -18.13 12.43 -11.94
C SER A 320 -17.98 13.87 -12.45
N TYR A 321 -16.92 14.16 -13.21
CA TYR A 321 -16.69 15.47 -13.81
C TYR A 321 -16.86 15.50 -15.33
N ASN A 322 -17.54 14.51 -15.92
CA ASN A 322 -17.71 14.39 -17.38
C ASN A 322 -18.20 15.70 -18.03
N ILE A 323 -19.28 16.29 -17.49
CA ILE A 323 -19.85 17.55 -18.03
C ILE A 323 -18.81 18.68 -18.04
N MET A 324 -18.03 18.83 -16.96
CA MET A 324 -16.99 19.85 -16.90
C MET A 324 -15.84 19.56 -17.85
N LEU A 325 -15.37 18.32 -17.92
CA LEU A 325 -14.27 17.90 -18.81
C LEU A 325 -14.64 18.07 -20.29
N MET A 326 -15.87 17.75 -20.66
CA MET A 326 -16.40 17.97 -22.02
C MET A 326 -16.45 19.46 -22.40
N GLY A 327 -16.56 20.36 -21.41
CA GLY A 327 -16.53 21.81 -21.61
C GLY A 327 -15.11 22.40 -21.78
N ILE A 328 -14.06 21.65 -21.42
CA ILE A 328 -12.68 22.11 -21.55
C ILE A 328 -12.13 21.67 -22.92
N SER A 329 -11.55 22.58 -23.69
CA SER A 329 -10.99 22.26 -25.02
C SER A 329 -9.47 22.12 -25.04
N ARG A 330 -8.76 22.66 -24.04
CA ARG A 330 -7.28 22.61 -23.96
C ARG A 330 -6.82 21.51 -23.00
N PRO A 331 -5.86 20.66 -23.41
CA PRO A 331 -5.40 19.55 -22.58
C PRO A 331 -4.80 20.03 -21.26
N GLU A 332 -4.05 21.14 -21.25
CA GLU A 332 -3.43 21.69 -20.03
C GLU A 332 -4.49 22.13 -19.00
N GLY A 333 -5.63 22.64 -19.49
CA GLY A 333 -6.76 23.01 -18.65
C GLY A 333 -7.39 21.80 -17.97
N MET A 334 -7.53 20.69 -18.69
CA MET A 334 -8.06 19.43 -18.13
C MET A 334 -7.12 18.86 -17.08
N VAL A 335 -5.82 18.80 -17.37
CA VAL A 335 -4.82 18.27 -16.44
C VAL A 335 -4.77 19.12 -15.18
N ARG A 336 -4.76 20.45 -15.31
CA ARG A 336 -4.79 21.36 -14.15
C ARG A 336 -6.03 21.13 -13.28
N PHE A 337 -7.19 20.94 -13.90
CA PHE A 337 -8.43 20.62 -13.19
C PHE A 337 -8.33 19.28 -12.46
N LEU A 338 -7.87 18.22 -13.14
CA LEU A 338 -7.75 16.88 -12.58
C LEU A 338 -6.68 16.76 -11.48
N CYS A 339 -5.66 17.60 -11.50
CA CYS A 339 -4.71 17.72 -10.40
C CYS A 339 -5.31 18.44 -9.17
N ASN A 340 -6.42 19.17 -9.32
CA ASN A 340 -7.02 20.01 -8.28
C ASN A 340 -8.55 19.85 -8.26
N ILE A 341 -9.01 18.60 -8.15
CA ILE A 341 -10.45 18.31 -8.16
C ILE A 341 -11.15 18.89 -6.91
N PRO A 342 -12.44 19.26 -7.00
CA PRO A 342 -13.24 19.64 -5.84
C PRO A 342 -13.29 18.54 -4.78
N GLN A 343 -13.11 18.92 -3.51
CA GLN A 343 -12.97 17.97 -2.40
C GLN A 343 -14.30 17.55 -1.75
N GLU A 344 -15.41 18.21 -2.08
CA GLU A 344 -16.71 18.01 -1.40
C GLU A 344 -17.38 16.65 -1.67
N ASN A 345 -17.06 16.01 -2.81
CA ASN A 345 -17.73 14.80 -3.29
C ASN A 345 -16.83 13.56 -3.31
N THR A 346 -15.63 13.64 -2.74
CA THR A 346 -14.61 12.57 -2.83
C THR A 346 -15.07 11.27 -2.18
N ASP A 347 -15.88 11.35 -1.12
CA ASP A 347 -16.41 10.14 -0.49
C ASP A 347 -17.39 9.37 -1.38
N ALA A 348 -18.22 10.09 -2.13
CA ALA A 348 -19.14 9.50 -3.09
C ALA A 348 -18.39 8.91 -4.29
N ILE A 349 -17.35 9.61 -4.78
CA ILE A 349 -16.44 9.14 -5.82
C ILE A 349 -15.80 7.83 -5.40
N VAL A 350 -15.16 7.77 -4.22
CA VAL A 350 -14.49 6.53 -3.76
C VAL A 350 -15.48 5.38 -3.60
N THR A 351 -16.70 5.64 -3.11
CA THR A 351 -17.72 4.61 -2.95
C THR A 351 -18.13 4.03 -4.31
N LYS A 352 -18.49 4.89 -5.27
CA LYS A 352 -18.85 4.46 -6.63
C LYS A 352 -17.69 3.78 -7.37
N ALA A 353 -16.46 4.24 -7.14
CA ALA A 353 -15.26 3.62 -7.71
C ALA A 353 -15.07 2.18 -7.20
N ILE A 354 -15.32 1.94 -5.90
CA ILE A 354 -15.28 0.60 -5.32
C ILE A 354 -16.40 -0.27 -5.93
N ASP A 355 -17.61 0.27 -6.08
CA ASP A 355 -18.74 -0.46 -6.70
C ASP A 355 -18.45 -0.82 -8.16
N LEU A 356 -17.89 0.11 -8.94
CA LEU A 356 -17.44 -0.14 -10.32
C LEU A 356 -16.32 -1.18 -10.36
N TRP A 357 -15.36 -1.10 -9.45
CA TRP A 357 -14.30 -2.10 -9.35
C TRP A 357 -14.87 -3.49 -9.06
N HIS A 358 -15.83 -3.62 -8.13
CA HIS A 358 -16.52 -4.88 -7.86
C HIS A 358 -17.36 -5.36 -9.04
N LYS A 359 -18.04 -4.46 -9.76
CA LYS A 359 -18.80 -4.80 -10.99
C LYS A 359 -17.91 -5.48 -12.04
N TYR A 360 -16.71 -4.95 -12.27
CA TYR A 360 -15.82 -5.42 -13.34
C TYR A 360 -14.84 -6.52 -12.90
N CYS A 361 -14.42 -6.55 -11.64
CA CYS A 361 -13.42 -7.49 -11.14
C CYS A 361 -14.01 -8.56 -10.21
N GLY A 362 -15.20 -8.35 -9.65
CA GLY A 362 -15.84 -9.24 -8.68
C GLY A 362 -16.59 -10.43 -9.26
N THR A 363 -16.74 -10.53 -10.59
CA THR A 363 -17.51 -11.60 -11.26
C THR A 363 -16.87 -13.00 -11.18
N LEU A 364 -15.71 -13.16 -10.53
CA LEU A 364 -15.02 -14.44 -10.37
C LEU A 364 -15.44 -15.25 -9.12
N MET A 365 -16.32 -14.72 -8.26
CA MET A 365 -16.69 -15.38 -6.99
C MET A 365 -17.94 -16.26 -7.04
N HIS A 366 -18.62 -16.37 -8.18
CA HIS A 366 -19.86 -17.18 -8.34
C HIS A 366 -19.78 -18.28 -9.41
N ALA A 367 -18.59 -18.68 -9.84
CA ALA A 367 -18.42 -19.81 -10.76
C ALA A 367 -17.47 -20.85 -10.18
N ALA A 368 -18.00 -21.72 -9.31
CA ALA A 368 -17.58 -23.10 -9.13
C ALA A 368 -18.69 -23.88 -8.42
#